data_AF-M9WUX6-F1
#
_entry.id   AF-M9WUX6-F1
#
_cell.length_a   1.000
_cell.length_b   1.000
_cell.length_c   1.000
_cell.angle_alpha   90.00
_cell.angle_beta   90.00
_cell.angle_gamma   90.00
#
_symmetry.space_group_name_H-M   'P 1'
#
loop_
_entity.id
_entity.type
_entity.pdbx_description
1 polymer ?
#
loop_
_entity_poly.entity_id
_entity_poly.type
_entity_poly.pdbx_seq_one_letter_code
_entity_poly.pdbx_strand_id
1 'polypeptide(L)' 'GTWKVFHCSGHVRVYDSHNEQTPNGQKEPPIPYLVLICDPIQHPSNIEVPLDTKTFLSRHTMDHEFTYCDERIT' A
#
# COMPACT_ATOMS: atom_id res chain seq x y z
N GLY A 1 11.18 16.18 -10.28
CA GLY A 1 10.49 16.04 -8.98
C GLY A 1 10.66 14.62 -8.50
N THR A 2 10.81 14.42 -7.19
CA THR A 2 10.98 13.09 -6.59
C THR A 2 9.63 12.61 -6.07
N TRP A 3 9.11 11.52 -6.61
CA TRP A 3 7.88 10.89 -6.13
C TRP A 3 8.19 9.92 -5.00
N LYS A 4 7.32 9.86 -3.97
CA LYS A 4 7.41 8.88 -2.89
C LYS A 4 6.38 7.77 -3.13
N VAL A 5 6.81 6.53 -2.98
CA VAL A 5 5.94 5.36 -3.15
C VAL A 5 5.54 4.83 -1.77
N PHE A 6 4.26 4.56 -1.59
CA PHE A 6 3.68 4.01 -0.36
C PHE A 6 2.91 2.73 -0.67
N HIS A 7 3.01 1.76 0.24
CA HIS A 7 2.10 0.62 0.30
C HIS A 7 0.94 1.02 1.20
N CYS A 8 -0.28 1.08 0.65
CA CYS A 8 -1.47 1.44 1.40
C CYS A 8 -2.44 0.26 1.46
N SER A 9 -2.97 0.00 2.65
CA SER A 9 -4.01 -1.00 2.87
C SER A 9 -5.13 -0.41 3.72
N GLY A 10 -6.36 -0.88 3.53
CA GLY A 10 -7.50 -0.28 4.21
C GLY A 10 -8.85 -0.76 3.69
N HIS A 11 -9.89 0.02 3.95
CA HIS A 11 -11.27 -0.38 3.64
C HIS A 11 -12.16 0.83 3.32
N VAL A 12 -13.19 0.58 2.54
CA VAL A 12 -14.25 1.57 2.27
C VAL A 12 -15.26 1.55 3.41
N ARG A 13 -15.61 2.74 3.90
CA ARG A 13 -16.71 2.99 4.83
C ARG A 13 -17.76 3.82 4.14
N VAL A 14 -19.00 3.65 4.56
CA VAL A 14 -20.10 4.51 4.12
C VAL A 14 -20.63 5.20 5.36
N TYR A 15 -20.64 6.53 5.33
CA TYR A 15 -21.26 7.34 6.37
C TYR A 15 -22.71 7.60 5.98
N ASP A 16 -23.65 7.18 6.83
CA ASP A 16 -25.05 7.57 6.69
C ASP A 16 -25.30 8.78 7.59
N SER A 17 -25.67 9.91 7.00
CA SER A 17 -25.99 11.16 7.70
C SER A 17 -27.33 10.98 8.41
N HIS A 18 -27.28 10.39 9.60
CA HIS A 18 -28.47 9.95 10.32
C HIS A 18 -29.26 11.06 11.02
N ASN A 19 -28.89 12.35 10.87
CA ASN A 19 -29.38 13.38 11.79
C ASN A 19 -29.67 14.80 11.28
N GLU A 20 -29.74 15.05 9.97
CA GLU A 20 -30.18 16.37 9.49
C GLU A 20 -31.39 16.23 8.59
N GLN A 21 -32.57 16.18 9.21
CA GLN A 21 -33.79 16.56 8.52
C GLN A 21 -33.66 18.04 8.18
N THR A 22 -33.22 18.30 6.94
CA THR A 22 -33.40 19.60 6.32
C THR A 22 -34.88 19.98 6.45
N PRO A 23 -35.23 21.28 6.56
CA PRO A 23 -36.62 21.72 6.67
C PRO A 23 -37.57 21.16 5.59
N ASN A 24 -37.00 20.68 4.47
CA ASN A 24 -37.68 20.08 3.33
C ASN A 24 -37.78 18.53 3.37
N GLY A 25 -37.38 17.86 4.44
CA GLY A 25 -37.53 16.40 4.61
C GLY A 25 -36.66 15.53 3.70
N GLN A 26 -35.64 16.11 3.06
CA GLN A 26 -34.70 15.37 2.21
C GLN A 26 -33.56 14.80 3.06
N LYS A 27 -33.43 13.46 3.08
CA LYS A 27 -32.29 12.76 3.66
C LYS A 27 -31.12 12.84 2.67
N GLU A 28 -29.95 13.27 3.14
CA GLU A 28 -28.73 13.31 2.33
C GLU A 28 -28.27 11.86 2.00
N PRO A 29 -27.76 11.59 0.78
CA PRO A 29 -27.31 10.25 0.42
C PRO A 29 -26.08 9.82 1.22
N PRO A 30 -25.92 8.52 1.52
CA PRO A 30 -24.75 8.02 2.21
C PRO A 30 -23.47 8.29 1.42
N ILE A 31 -22.42 8.79 2.10
CA ILE A 31 -21.16 9.17 1.45
C ILE A 31 -20.12 8.07 1.69
N PRO A 32 -19.53 7.47 0.63
CA PRO A 32 -18.44 6.52 0.76
C PRO A 32 -17.10 7.23 1.00
N TYR A 33 -16.28 6.68 1.89
CA TYR A 33 -14.93 7.14 2.22
C TYR A 33 -13.97 5.95 2.25
N LEU A 34 -12.72 6.16 1.84
CA LEU A 34 -11.67 5.16 1.91
C LEU A 34 -10.74 5.49 3.09
N VAL A 35 -10.61 4.56 4.02
CA VAL A 35 -9.70 4.67 5.17
C VAL A 35 -8.49 3.80 4.88
N LEU A 36 -7.30 4.40 4.81
CA LEU A 36 -6.03 3.72 4.50
C LEU A 36 -5.01 3.91 5.62
N ILE A 37 -4.22 2.87 5.86
CA ILE A 37 -2.93 2.92 6.54
C ILE A 37 -1.87 2.78 5.45
N CYS A 38 -0.91 3.70 5.41
CA CYS A 38 0.11 3.77 4.36
C CYS A 38 1.51 3.74 4.98
N ASP A 39 2.31 2.77 4.56
CA ASP A 39 3.71 2.63 4.95
C ASP A 39 4.61 2.96 3.74
N PRO A 40 5.71 3.72 3.93
CA PRO A 40 6.61 4.04 2.83
C PRO A 40 7.31 2.77 2.31
N ILE A 41 7.34 2.60 0.99
CA ILE A 41 8.14 1.52 0.39
C ILE A 41 9.59 1.98 0.35
N GLN A 42 10.47 1.26 1.04
CA GLN A 42 11.90 1.55 0.97
C GLN A 42 12.41 1.34 -0.45
N HIS A 43 13.27 2.26 -0.91
CA HIS A 43 13.91 2.08 -2.20
C HIS A 43 14.71 0.78 -2.17
N PRO A 44 14.64 -0.08 -3.21
CA PRO A 44 15.36 -1.36 -3.22
C PRO A 44 16.89 -1.19 -3.06
N SER A 45 17.44 -0.02 -3.38
CA SER A 45 18.86 0.31 -3.12
C SER A 45 19.21 0.65 -1.66
N ASN A 46 18.21 0.81 -0.79
CA ASN A 46 18.39 1.15 0.63
C ASN A 46 18.24 -0.07 1.55
N ILE A 47 18.17 -1.28 1.01
CA ILE A 47 18.16 -2.52 1.79
C ILE A 47 19.55 -2.68 2.42
N GLU A 48 19.66 -2.40 3.72
CA GLU A 48 20.88 -2.65 4.50
C GLU A 48 21.06 -4.16 4.70
N VAL A 49 22.22 -4.68 4.32
CA VAL A 49 22.64 -6.08 4.55
C VAL A 49 23.21 -6.17 5.97
N PRO A 50 22.81 -7.15 6.81
CA PRO A 50 22.43 -8.51 6.47
C PRO A 50 20.93 -8.79 6.56
N LEU A 51 20.39 -9.30 5.44
CA LEU A 51 19.10 -9.99 5.42
C LEU A 51 19.14 -11.17 6.40
N ASP A 52 18.02 -11.42 7.08
CA ASP A 52 17.87 -12.55 8.00
C ASP A 52 18.05 -13.90 7.27
N THR A 53 18.13 -15.00 8.02
CA THR A 53 18.34 -16.33 7.43
C THR A 53 17.14 -16.85 6.62
N LYS A 54 16.02 -16.11 6.60
CA LYS A 54 14.79 -16.46 5.88
C LYS A 54 14.51 -15.51 4.70
N THR A 55 15.38 -14.55 4.47
CA THR A 55 15.24 -13.53 3.43
C THR A 55 16.41 -13.63 2.48
N PHE A 56 16.12 -13.52 1.20
CA PHE A 56 17.12 -13.53 0.14
C PHE A 56 16.90 -12.38 -0.82
N LEU A 57 17.98 -11.94 -1.44
CA LEU A 57 17.94 -10.93 -2.50
C LEU A 57 17.95 -11.61 -3.87
N SER A 58 17.08 -11.14 -4.76
CA SER A 58 17.12 -11.50 -6.19
C SER A 58 16.97 -10.25 -7.05
N ARG A 59 17.54 -10.28 -8.26
CA ARG A 59 17.39 -9.22 -9.27
C ARG A 59 16.82 -9.81 -10.55
N HIS A 60 15.85 -9.13 -11.12
CA HIS A 60 15.11 -9.58 -12.29
C HIS A 60 15.12 -8.54 -13.39
N THR A 61 14.98 -9.01 -14.62
CA THR A 61 14.54 -8.17 -15.74
C THR A 61 13.04 -7.85 -15.62
N MET A 62 12.54 -6.94 -16.45
CA MET A 62 11.11 -6.57 -16.44
C MET A 62 10.18 -7.69 -16.91
N ASP A 63 10.71 -8.66 -17.66
CA ASP A 63 10.06 -9.91 -18.05
C ASP A 63 10.21 -11.02 -16.99
N HIS A 64 10.64 -10.65 -15.77
CA HIS A 64 10.74 -11.54 -14.60
C HIS A 64 11.80 -12.65 -14.70
N GLU A 65 12.79 -12.51 -15.59
CA GLU A 65 13.92 -13.43 -15.65
C GLU A 65 14.97 -13.09 -14.59
N PHE A 66 15.43 -14.10 -13.84
CA PHE A 66 16.43 -13.93 -12.79
C PHE A 66 17.81 -13.61 -13.39
N THR A 67 18.42 -12.52 -12.94
CA THR A 67 19.80 -12.12 -13.28
C THR A 67 20.77 -12.25 -12.11
N TYR A 68 20.24 -12.44 -10.91
CA TYR A 68 20.99 -12.64 -9.67
C TYR A 68 20.09 -13.22 -8.59
N CYS A 69 20.64 -14.11 -7.76
CA CYS A 69 20.04 -14.64 -6.55
C CYS A 69 21.15 -14.88 -5.51
N ASP A 70 20.85 -14.74 -4.22
CA ASP A 70 21.81 -15.05 -3.15
C ASP A 70 22.25 -16.53 -3.20
N GLU A 71 23.57 -16.76 -3.10
CA GLU A 71 24.17 -18.11 -3.12
C GLU A 71 23.69 -19.02 -1.99
N ARG A 72 23.20 -18.42 -0.89
CA ARG A 72 22.66 -19.12 0.29
C ARG A 72 21.41 -19.96 0.00
N ILE A 73 20.80 -19.82 -1.18
CA ILE A 73 19.63 -20.60 -1.62
C ILE A 73 20.03 -21.89 -2.36
N THR A 74 21.33 -22.12 -2.59
CA THR A 74 21.82 -23.32 -3.31
C THR A 74 21.93 -24.54 -2.40
#